data_AF-A0A3B8N2V3-F1
#
_entry.id   AF-A0A3B8N2V3-F1
#
_cell.length_a   1.000
_cell.length_b   1.000
_cell.length_c   1.000
_cell.angle_alpha   90.00
_cell.angle_beta   90.00
_cell.angle_gamma   90.00
#
_symmetry.space_group_name_H-M   'P 1'
#
loop_
_entity.id
_entity.type
_entity.pdbx_description
1 polymer ?
#
loop_
_entity_poly.entity_id
_entity_poly.type
_entity_poly.pdbx_seq_one_letter_code
_entity_poly.pdbx_strand_id
1 'polypeptide(L)'
;MHNKIFLLLLLIVSFAFAIFSGGKILYLLVYEFAFFILLNYLYIRHIKNSIYIHVISHKNEITVGEEIAYEITLINNSFLPVFNLKIIDYSPLNAKFKSEEWYLMPFKNKKVQKKIVISKRGIYFLGPFEVEIKDPFGIF
;
A
#
# COMPACT_ATOMS: atom_id res chain seq x y z
N MET A 1 10.81 -6.38 -0.89
CA MET A 1 11.46 -7.68 -0.59
C MET A 1 12.97 -7.58 -0.37
N HIS A 2 13.74 -6.95 -1.26
CA HIS A 2 15.21 -6.82 -1.11
C HIS A 2 15.63 -6.18 0.23
N ASN A 3 14.98 -5.07 0.61
CA ASN A 3 15.31 -4.33 1.84
C ASN A 3 15.09 -5.15 3.12
N LYS A 4 14.00 -5.93 3.19
CA LYS A 4 13.69 -6.80 4.34
C LYS A 4 14.76 -7.88 4.53
N ILE A 5 15.15 -8.56 3.46
CA ILE A 5 16.14 -9.64 3.52
C ILE A 5 17.49 -9.09 3.97
N PHE A 6 17.90 -7.96 3.39
CA PHE A 6 19.12 -7.27 3.78
C PHE A 6 19.12 -6.87 5.26
N LEU A 7 18.03 -6.28 5.76
CA LEU A 7 17.91 -5.88 7.16
C LEU A 7 17.94 -7.08 8.12
N LEU A 8 17.29 -8.19 7.76
CA LEU A 8 17.36 -9.42 8.56
C LEU A 8 18.76 -10.01 8.59
N LEU A 9 19.47 -10.01 7.45
CA LEU A 9 20.85 -10.48 7.38
C LEU A 9 21.78 -9.58 8.21
N LEU A 10 21.62 -8.27 8.10
CA LEU A 10 22.36 -7.30 8.90
C LEU A 10 22.13 -7.50 10.40
N LEU A 11 20.88 -7.76 10.81
CA LEU A 11 20.52 -8.06 12.19
C LEU A 11 21.24 -9.33 12.69
N ILE A 12 21.24 -10.41 11.89
CA ILE A 12 21.87 -11.69 12.24
C ILE A 12 23.39 -11.52 12.39
N VAL A 13 24.03 -10.84 11.43
CA VAL A 13 25.48 -10.60 11.46
C VAL A 13 25.87 -9.71 12.63
N SER A 14 25.11 -8.64 12.88
CA SER A 14 25.33 -7.74 14.01
C SER A 14 25.16 -8.47 15.34
N PHE A 15 24.16 -9.34 15.46
CA PHE A 15 23.96 -10.17 16.66
C PHE A 15 25.09 -11.16 16.88
N ALA A 16 25.55 -11.85 15.83
CA ALA A 16 26.71 -12.74 15.93
C ALA A 16 27.95 -11.97 16.40
N PHE A 17 28.21 -10.80 15.82
CA PHE A 17 29.33 -9.94 16.20
C PHE A 17 29.22 -9.45 17.66
N ALA A 18 28.02 -9.10 18.11
CA ALA A 18 27.76 -8.70 19.51
C ALA A 18 28.11 -9.83 20.49
N ILE A 19 27.79 -11.08 20.15
CA ILE A 19 28.13 -12.26 20.96
C ILE A 19 29.65 -12.42 21.08
N PHE A 20 30.40 -12.32 19.98
CA PHE A 20 31.85 -12.50 20.00
C PHE A 20 32.59 -11.35 20.69
N SER A 21 32.16 -10.11 20.48
CA SER A 21 32.82 -8.94 21.07
C SER A 21 32.42 -8.71 22.53
N GLY A 22 31.24 -9.16 22.98
CA GLY A 22 30.74 -8.95 24.34
C GLY A 22 30.44 -7.48 24.70
N GLY A 23 30.47 -6.57 23.73
CA GLY A 23 30.31 -5.14 23.97
C GLY A 23 28.86 -4.73 24.22
N LYS A 24 28.57 -4.07 25.35
CA LYS A 24 27.21 -3.58 25.70
C LYS A 24 26.56 -2.72 24.59
N ILE A 25 27.36 -1.90 23.92
CA ILE A 25 26.91 -1.01 22.84
C ILE A 25 26.39 -1.81 21.65
N LEU A 26 27.05 -2.92 21.31
CA LEU A 26 26.65 -3.77 20.18
C LEU A 26 25.31 -4.45 20.46
N TYR A 27 25.10 -4.93 21.68
CA TYR A 27 23.80 -5.47 22.09
C TYR A 27 22.70 -4.42 22.03
N LEU A 28 22.95 -3.20 22.51
CA LEU A 28 21.99 -2.10 22.43
C LEU A 28 21.55 -1.85 20.98
N LEU A 29 22.52 -1.75 20.04
CA LEU A 29 22.20 -1.56 18.61
C LEU A 29 21.35 -2.71 18.07
N VAL A 30 21.67 -3.97 18.39
CA VAL A 30 20.87 -5.12 17.94
C VAL A 30 19.44 -5.03 18.46
N TYR A 31 19.26 -4.68 19.73
CA TYR A 31 17.92 -4.53 20.31
C TYR A 31 17.14 -3.38 19.66
N GLU A 32 17.77 -2.24 19.39
CA GLU A 32 17.13 -1.12 18.69
C GLU A 32 16.71 -1.50 17.27
N PHE A 33 17.57 -2.19 16.52
CA PHE A 33 17.22 -2.69 15.18
C PHE A 33 16.07 -3.70 15.22
N ALA A 34 16.12 -4.68 16.14
CA ALA A 34 15.06 -5.67 16.29
C ALA A 34 13.73 -5.01 16.66
N PHE A 35 13.75 -4.06 17.60
CA PHE A 35 12.58 -3.30 18.02
C PHE A 35 12.01 -2.47 16.88
N PHE A 36 12.85 -1.80 16.10
CA PHE A 36 12.43 -1.01 14.95
C PHE A 36 11.77 -1.85 13.84
N ILE A 37 12.32 -3.04 13.54
CA ILE A 37 11.71 -3.99 12.59
C ILE A 37 10.35 -4.46 13.10
N LEU A 38 10.25 -4.78 14.41
CA LEU A 38 9.01 -5.19 15.04
C LEU A 38 7.95 -4.10 14.96
N LEU A 39 8.30 -2.85 15.27
CA LEU A 39 7.37 -1.71 15.18
C LEU A 39 6.84 -1.50 13.75
N ASN A 40 7.71 -1.58 12.74
CA ASN A 40 7.27 -1.46 11.34
C ASN A 40 6.35 -2.60 10.90
N TYR A 41 6.64 -3.82 11.35
CA TYR A 41 5.76 -4.96 11.11
C TYR A 41 4.38 -4.79 11.77
N LEU A 42 4.35 -4.30 13.02
CA LEU A 42 3.09 -4.01 13.70
C LEU A 42 2.31 -2.88 13.02
N TYR A 43 3.01 -1.82 12.58
CA TYR A 43 2.44 -0.73 11.80
C TYR A 43 1.75 -1.26 10.53
N ILE A 44 2.45 -1.99 9.68
CA ILE A 44 1.88 -2.43 8.38
C ILE A 44 0.71 -3.39 8.59
N ARG A 45 0.80 -4.28 9.61
CA ARG A 45 -0.27 -5.20 9.98
C ARG A 45 -1.51 -4.46 10.46
N HIS A 46 -1.35 -3.41 11.26
CA HIS A 46 -2.46 -2.59 11.75
C HIS A 46 -3.13 -1.81 10.62
N ILE A 47 -2.32 -1.15 9.78
CA ILE A 47 -2.81 -0.37 8.65
C ILE A 47 -3.55 -1.26 7.63
N LYS A 48 -3.00 -2.43 7.29
CA LYS A 48 -3.64 -3.37 6.34
C LYS A 48 -5.08 -3.70 6.71
N ASN A 49 -5.38 -3.82 8.02
CA ASN A 49 -6.71 -4.15 8.50
C ASN A 49 -7.63 -2.91 8.66
N SER A 50 -7.09 -1.71 8.46
CA SER A 50 -7.76 -0.45 8.75
C SER A 50 -7.97 0.43 7.51
N ILE A 51 -7.51 -0.01 6.34
CA ILE A 51 -7.74 0.67 5.06
C ILE A 51 -8.90 0.00 4.32
N TYR A 52 -9.81 0.82 3.82
CA TYR A 52 -10.92 0.40 2.98
C TYR A 52 -10.87 1.12 1.62
N ILE A 53 -11.27 0.39 0.59
CA ILE A 53 -11.46 0.92 -0.76
C ILE A 53 -12.93 0.74 -1.15
N HIS A 54 -13.56 1.84 -1.59
CA HIS A 54 -14.90 1.82 -2.15
C HIS A 54 -14.83 2.30 -3.59
N VAL A 55 -15.43 1.54 -4.50
CA VAL A 55 -15.48 1.91 -5.92
C VAL A 55 -16.94 2.02 -6.32
N ILE A 56 -17.31 3.16 -6.89
CA ILE A 56 -18.68 3.47 -7.29
C ILE A 56 -18.65 3.89 -8.76
N SER A 57 -19.44 3.20 -9.59
CA SER A 57 -19.74 3.64 -10.95
C SER A 57 -21.02 4.45 -10.96
N HIS A 58 -21.04 5.58 -11.69
CA HIS A 58 -22.26 6.38 -11.83
C HIS A 58 -23.27 5.79 -12.82
N LYS A 59 -22.83 4.87 -13.69
CA LYS A 59 -23.66 4.20 -14.69
C LYS A 59 -23.28 2.73 -14.84
N ASN A 60 -24.29 1.88 -15.06
CA ASN A 60 -24.10 0.45 -15.33
C ASN A 60 -24.33 0.08 -16.80
N GLU A 61 -25.07 0.92 -17.53
CA GLU A 61 -25.33 0.78 -18.96
C GLU A 61 -24.83 2.02 -19.70
N ILE A 62 -24.08 1.80 -20.77
CA ILE A 62 -23.25 2.81 -21.44
C ILE A 62 -23.19 2.52 -22.93
N THR A 63 -23.25 3.59 -23.73
CA THR A 63 -23.15 3.49 -25.18
C THR A 63 -21.68 3.45 -25.60
N VAL A 64 -21.37 2.70 -26.66
CA VAL A 64 -20.02 2.66 -27.22
C VAL A 64 -19.59 4.07 -27.64
N GLY A 65 -18.39 4.48 -27.21
CA GLY A 65 -17.84 5.81 -27.45
C GLY A 65 -18.21 6.86 -26.40
N GLU A 66 -19.10 6.56 -25.45
CA GLU A 66 -19.35 7.44 -24.31
C GLU A 66 -18.20 7.39 -23.30
N GLU A 67 -17.88 8.56 -22.74
CA GLU A 67 -16.97 8.69 -21.61
C GLU A 67 -17.76 8.48 -20.31
N ILE A 68 -17.30 7.55 -19.49
CA ILE A 68 -17.93 7.19 -18.22
C ILE A 68 -16.97 7.56 -17.10
N ALA A 69 -17.50 8.05 -15.99
CA ALA A 69 -16.73 8.33 -14.80
C ALA A 69 -17.05 7.30 -13.71
N TYR A 70 -16.01 6.84 -13.01
CA TYR A 70 -16.14 6.10 -11.76
C TYR A 70 -15.33 6.80 -10.67
N GLU A 71 -15.76 6.63 -9.43
CA GLU A 71 -15.13 7.22 -8.25
C GLU A 71 -14.54 6.10 -7.39
N ILE A 72 -13.27 6.26 -7.03
CA ILE A 72 -12.60 5.45 -6.01
C ILE A 72 -12.45 6.28 -4.75
N THR A 73 -12.94 5.79 -3.63
CA THR A 73 -12.73 6.36 -2.31
C THR A 73 -11.83 5.46 -1.48
N LEU A 74 -10.67 5.98 -1.11
CA LEU A 74 -9.77 5.39 -0.13
C LEU A 74 -10.09 5.93 1.24
N ILE A 75 -10.19 5.07 2.25
CA ILE A 75 -10.53 5.45 3.62
C ILE A 75 -9.48 4.88 4.56
N ASN A 76 -8.82 5.74 5.33
CA ASN A 76 -7.99 5.33 6.45
C ASN A 76 -8.82 5.43 7.73
N ASN A 77 -9.20 4.27 8.30
CA ASN A 77 -9.94 4.21 9.56
C ASN A 77 -9.05 4.01 10.79
N SER A 78 -7.73 4.14 10.63
CA SER A 78 -6.80 4.05 11.75
C SER A 78 -6.44 5.43 12.30
N PHE A 79 -5.90 5.43 13.52
CA PHE A 79 -5.29 6.60 14.14
C PHE A 79 -3.88 6.89 13.62
N LEU A 80 -3.33 6.00 12.79
CA LEU A 80 -1.99 6.13 12.21
C LEU A 80 -2.10 6.70 10.78
N PRO A 81 -1.17 7.57 10.35
CA PRO A 81 -1.10 8.00 8.96
C PRO A 81 -0.65 6.84 8.07
N VAL A 82 -1.09 6.86 6.81
CA VAL A 82 -0.65 5.95 5.75
C VAL A 82 0.24 6.73 4.80
N PHE A 83 1.53 6.36 4.77
CA PHE A 83 2.53 7.15 4.05
C PHE A 83 2.50 6.94 2.54
N ASN A 84 2.47 5.68 2.13
CA ASN A 84 2.57 5.28 0.73
C ASN A 84 1.44 4.31 0.41
N LEU A 85 0.43 4.81 -0.30
CA LEU A 85 -0.71 4.05 -0.77
C LEU A 85 -0.78 4.14 -2.28
N LYS A 86 -0.85 2.99 -2.95
CA LYS A 86 -0.98 2.89 -4.40
C LYS A 86 -2.14 1.97 -4.73
N ILE A 87 -2.97 2.39 -5.68
CA ILE A 87 -4.04 1.54 -6.23
C ILE A 87 -3.49 0.87 -7.49
N ILE A 88 -3.78 -0.42 -7.65
CA ILE A 88 -3.54 -1.17 -8.88
C ILE A 88 -4.90 -1.63 -9.40
N ASP A 89 -5.19 -1.24 -10.63
CA ASP A 89 -6.42 -1.60 -11.33
C ASP A 89 -6.14 -2.75 -12.30
N TYR A 90 -6.77 -3.90 -12.08
CA TYR A 90 -6.68 -5.09 -12.94
C TYR A 90 -7.89 -5.24 -13.87
N SER A 91 -8.73 -4.20 -13.99
CA SER A 91 -9.87 -4.23 -14.89
C SER A 91 -9.41 -4.48 -16.34
N PRO A 92 -10.13 -5.29 -17.13
CA PRO A 92 -9.87 -5.49 -18.56
C PRO A 92 -10.26 -4.24 -19.41
N LEU A 93 -10.48 -3.11 -18.76
CA LEU A 93 -10.82 -1.84 -19.35
C LEU A 93 -9.52 -1.18 -19.81
N ASN A 94 -9.50 -0.60 -21.02
CA ASN A 94 -8.32 0.04 -21.58
C ASN A 94 -8.00 1.40 -20.90
N ALA A 95 -8.33 1.51 -19.62
CA ALA A 95 -8.04 2.63 -18.77
C ALA A 95 -6.55 2.57 -18.45
N LYS A 96 -5.78 3.55 -18.93
CA LYS A 96 -4.42 3.76 -18.46
C LYS A 96 -4.49 4.23 -17.01
N PHE A 97 -4.61 3.29 -16.07
CA PHE A 97 -4.49 3.59 -14.65
C PHE A 97 -3.02 3.94 -14.37
N LYS A 98 -2.71 5.24 -14.36
CA LYS A 98 -1.40 5.69 -13.90
C LYS A 98 -1.38 5.51 -12.39
N SER A 99 -0.56 4.57 -11.93
CA SER A 99 -0.39 4.34 -10.50
C SER A 99 0.22 5.58 -9.85
N GLU A 100 -0.57 6.24 -9.03
CA GLU A 100 -0.13 7.37 -8.21
C GLU A 100 0.06 6.88 -6.78
N GLU A 101 1.04 7.46 -6.08
CA GLU A 101 1.28 7.22 -4.66
C GLU A 101 0.62 8.33 -3.85
N TRP A 102 -0.14 7.96 -2.83
CA TRP A 102 -0.87 8.89 -1.98
C TRP A 102 -0.50 8.74 -0.51
N TYR A 103 -0.54 9.89 0.17
CA TYR A 103 -0.52 10.01 1.62
C TYR A 103 -1.94 10.17 2.16
N LEU A 104 -2.31 9.40 3.18
CA LEU A 104 -3.59 9.52 3.90
C LEU A 104 -3.35 9.79 5.39
N MET A 105 -3.87 10.92 5.88
CA MET A 105 -3.89 11.21 7.32
C MET A 105 -4.81 10.26 8.10
N PRO A 106 -4.64 10.17 9.43
CA PRO A 106 -5.55 9.44 10.31
C PRO A 106 -7.01 9.85 10.12
N PHE A 107 -7.92 8.88 10.08
CA PHE A 107 -9.37 9.09 9.94
C PHE A 107 -9.78 9.97 8.74
N LYS A 108 -8.95 10.03 7.70
CA LYS A 108 -9.25 10.78 6.46
C LYS A 108 -9.55 9.84 5.30
N ASN A 109 -10.26 10.40 4.33
CA ASN A 109 -10.55 9.75 3.07
C ASN A 109 -9.98 10.55 1.90
N LYS A 110 -9.75 9.86 0.78
CA LYS A 110 -9.33 10.46 -0.48
C LYS A 110 -10.23 9.92 -1.58
N LYS A 111 -10.85 10.83 -2.31
CA LYS A 111 -11.68 10.53 -3.48
C LYS A 111 -10.87 10.79 -4.74
N VAL A 112 -10.95 9.86 -5.68
CA VAL A 112 -10.29 9.90 -6.98
C VAL A 112 -11.31 9.58 -8.03
N GLN A 113 -11.62 10.54 -8.89
CA GLN A 113 -12.49 10.31 -10.05
C GLN A 113 -11.64 9.95 -11.25
N LYS A 114 -12.01 8.88 -11.96
CA LYS A 114 -11.37 8.47 -13.21
C LYS A 114 -12.40 8.32 -14.30
N LYS A 115 -11.94 8.52 -15.52
CA LYS A 115 -12.75 8.46 -16.73
C LYS A 115 -12.23 7.40 -17.66
N ILE A 116 -13.13 6.66 -18.29
CA ILE A 116 -12.81 5.62 -19.25
C ILE A 116 -13.76 5.72 -20.45
N VAL A 117 -13.26 5.31 -21.61
CA VAL A 117 -14.04 5.24 -22.86
C VAL A 117 -14.05 3.80 -23.33
N ILE A 118 -15.25 3.27 -23.58
CA ILE A 118 -15.42 1.91 -24.08
C ILE A 118 -15.61 1.96 -25.59
N SER A 119 -14.68 1.34 -26.34
CA SER A 119 -14.65 1.38 -27.80
C SER A 119 -15.36 0.21 -28.48
N LYS A 120 -15.72 -0.84 -27.74
CA LYS A 120 -16.40 -2.03 -28.27
C LYS A 120 -17.60 -2.41 -27.41
N ARG A 121 -18.67 -2.89 -28.03
CA ARG A 121 -19.85 -3.40 -27.32
C ARG A 121 -19.48 -4.69 -26.59
N GLY A 122 -19.92 -4.83 -25.34
CA GLY A 122 -19.71 -6.04 -24.55
C GLY A 122 -20.08 -5.83 -23.07
N ILE A 123 -19.89 -6.88 -22.28
CA ILE A 123 -19.98 -6.82 -20.82
C ILE A 123 -18.57 -6.68 -20.28
N TYR A 124 -18.36 -5.68 -19.43
CA TYR A 124 -17.08 -5.39 -18.82
C TYR A 124 -17.21 -5.43 -17.30
N PHE A 125 -16.12 -5.83 -16.64
CA PHE A 125 -16.01 -5.80 -15.19
C PHE A 125 -15.13 -4.64 -14.77
N LEU A 126 -15.59 -3.88 -13.77
CA LEU A 126 -14.82 -2.84 -13.11
C LEU A 126 -14.19 -3.45 -11.86
N GLY A 127 -12.88 -3.65 -11.91
CA GLY A 127 -12.08 -4.40 -10.95
C GLY A 127 -11.57 -5.74 -11.52
N PRO A 128 -10.83 -6.52 -10.71
CA PRO A 128 -10.54 -6.27 -9.30
C PRO A 128 -9.54 -5.13 -9.06
N PHE A 129 -9.66 -4.48 -7.91
CA PHE A 129 -8.73 -3.44 -7.46
C PHE A 129 -7.89 -3.98 -6.31
N GLU A 130 -6.60 -3.71 -6.36
CA GLU A 130 -5.68 -3.97 -5.24
C GLU A 130 -5.13 -2.67 -4.69
N VAL A 131 -4.91 -2.65 -3.38
CA VAL A 131 -4.27 -1.54 -2.70
C VAL A 131 -2.93 -2.01 -2.18
N GLU A 132 -1.86 -1.47 -2.76
CA GLU A 132 -0.49 -1.67 -2.33
C GLU A 132 -0.18 -0.60 -1.27
N ILE A 133 0.26 -1.03 -0.10
CA ILE A 133 0.63 -0.16 1.03
C ILE A 133 2.08 -0.45 1.36
N LYS A 134 2.87 0.61 1.55
CA LYS A 134 4.25 0.49 2.03
C LYS A 134 4.41 1.20 3.37
N ASP A 135 5.25 0.65 4.22
CA ASP A 135 5.65 1.35 5.44
C ASP A 135 6.49 2.61 5.11
N PRO A 136 6.66 3.53 6.07
CA PRO A 136 7.37 4.80 5.84
C PRO A 136 8.83 4.60 5.38
N PHE A 137 9.44 3.45 5.70
CA PHE A 137 10.83 3.14 5.42
C PHE A 137 11.00 2.12 4.27
N GLY A 138 9.90 1.63 3.68
CA GLY A 138 9.93 0.72 2.53
C GLY A 138 10.57 -0.64 2.84
N ILE A 139 10.42 -1.12 4.07
CA ILE A 139 10.84 -2.43 4.56
C ILE A 139 9.82 -3.51 4.15
N PHE A 140 8.53 -3.24 4.36
CA PHE A 140 7.39 -4.14 4.23
C PHE A 140 6.40 -3.66 3.16
#